data_AF-A0A858U248-F1
#
_entry.id   AF-A0A858U248-F1
#
_cell.length_a   1.000
_cell.length_b   1.000
_cell.length_c   1.000
_cell.angle_alpha   90.00
_cell.angle_beta   90.00
_cell.angle_gamma   90.00
#
_symmetry.space_group_name_H-M   'P 1'
#
loop_
_entity.id
_entity.type
_entity.pdbx_description
1 polymer ?
#
loop_
_entity_poly.entity_id
_entity_poly.type
_entity_poly.pdbx_seq_one_letter_code
_entity_poly.pdbx_strand_id
1 'polypeptide(L)'
;MKKKNLKWLAILPVTITVFPLIAASCNFNQVKTDALYLNLYSLTFAEFGKFLKIEDYKSYKFLNEAKKILNQLEKKDSNNKKVLDNARLLLADYENYLNNGREASENDDLIQDIITIPPVKYLDIFSFLDSKNNSISKLPGNSNKFFSELEIFKKYWEFISNSRLLVVNYLYLFYPLNLLENSLQKNIGNKESITEIINFFKAKISAKSSLKLWDINKVSKILKILEIN
;
A
#
# COMPACT_ATOMS: atom_id res chain seq x y z
N MET A 1 -39.07 63.58 -6.31
CA MET A 1 -39.28 63.03 -4.95
C MET A 1 -40.17 61.78 -5.04
N LYS A 2 -39.87 60.74 -4.23
CA LYS A 2 -40.58 59.45 -3.98
C LYS A 2 -40.42 58.38 -5.08
N LYS A 3 -39.56 57.34 -5.01
CA LYS A 3 -39.33 56.17 -4.11
C LYS A 3 -40.40 55.05 -4.17
N LYS A 4 -39.90 53.80 -4.34
CA LYS A 4 -40.46 52.45 -4.03
C LYS A 4 -41.12 51.68 -5.21
N ASN A 5 -40.90 50.39 -5.47
CA ASN A 5 -40.13 49.29 -4.84
C ASN A 5 -39.94 48.16 -5.87
N LEU A 6 -38.69 47.79 -6.20
CA LEU A 6 -38.36 46.55 -6.90
C LEU A 6 -38.18 45.45 -5.85
N LYS A 7 -39.14 44.53 -5.73
CA LYS A 7 -39.02 43.35 -4.86
C LYS A 7 -38.02 42.38 -5.50
N TRP A 8 -36.79 42.41 -4.98
CA TRP A 8 -35.83 41.32 -5.07
C TRP A 8 -36.43 40.08 -4.40
N LEU A 9 -36.67 39.03 -5.17
CA LEU A 9 -36.81 37.68 -4.65
C LEU A 9 -35.54 36.95 -5.05
N ALA A 10 -34.60 36.93 -4.11
CA ALA A 10 -33.34 36.22 -4.20
C ALA A 10 -33.61 34.71 -4.23
N ILE A 11 -33.59 34.13 -5.42
CA ILE A 11 -33.31 32.70 -5.58
C ILE A 11 -31.78 32.59 -5.54
N LEU A 12 -31.25 32.38 -4.33
CA LEU A 12 -29.83 32.07 -4.13
C LEU A 12 -29.50 30.76 -4.87
N PRO A 13 -28.46 30.72 -5.73
CA PRO A 13 -27.97 29.48 -6.30
C PRO A 13 -27.12 28.76 -5.23
N VAL A 14 -27.77 27.93 -4.41
CA VAL A 14 -27.09 27.06 -3.42
C VAL A 14 -26.44 25.84 -4.10
N THR A 15 -26.50 25.71 -5.42
CA THR A 15 -26.10 24.49 -6.14
C THR A 15 -24.65 24.46 -6.65
N ILE A 16 -23.85 25.51 -6.49
CA ILE A 16 -22.53 25.58 -7.18
C ILE A 16 -21.31 25.30 -6.29
N THR A 17 -21.43 25.20 -4.96
CA THR A 17 -20.24 25.04 -4.08
C THR A 17 -19.96 23.63 -3.56
N VAL A 18 -20.82 22.63 -3.82
CA VAL A 18 -20.64 21.27 -3.25
C VAL A 18 -19.93 20.30 -4.21
N PHE A 19 -19.92 20.56 -5.52
CA PHE A 19 -19.34 19.64 -6.51
C PHE A 19 -17.81 19.46 -6.47
N PRO A 20 -16.97 20.46 -6.15
CA PRO A 20 -15.52 20.23 -6.06
C PRO A 20 -15.10 19.38 -4.85
N LEU A 21 -15.91 19.34 -3.79
CA LEU A 21 -15.62 18.56 -2.58
C LEU A 21 -15.86 17.06 -2.76
N ILE A 22 -16.87 16.68 -3.55
CA ILE A 22 -17.20 15.27 -3.82
C ILE A 22 -16.12 14.63 -4.71
N ALA A 23 -15.68 15.33 -5.77
CA ALA A 23 -14.62 14.83 -6.66
C ALA A 23 -13.27 14.69 -5.93
N ALA A 24 -12.90 15.64 -5.07
CA ALA A 24 -11.69 15.55 -4.25
C ALA A 24 -11.77 14.41 -3.21
N SER A 25 -12.96 14.18 -2.63
CA SER A 25 -13.18 13.07 -1.69
C SER A 25 -13.13 11.70 -2.38
N CYS A 26 -13.61 11.58 -3.62
CA CYS A 26 -13.56 10.34 -4.39
C CYS A 26 -12.12 9.94 -4.73
N ASN A 27 -11.30 10.89 -5.21
CA ASN A 27 -9.89 10.62 -5.49
C ASN A 27 -9.12 10.21 -4.22
N PHE A 28 -9.47 10.80 -3.08
CA PHE A 28 -8.82 10.48 -1.82
C PHE A 28 -9.13 9.07 -1.27
N ASN A 29 -10.37 8.62 -1.42
CA ASN A 29 -10.74 7.26 -1.02
C ASN A 29 -10.11 6.22 -1.93
N GLN A 30 -9.96 6.53 -3.22
CA GLN A 30 -9.24 5.69 -4.17
C GLN A 30 -7.76 5.56 -3.78
N VAL A 31 -7.11 6.68 -3.46
CA VAL A 31 -5.72 6.74 -2.97
C VAL A 31 -5.51 5.80 -1.76
N LYS A 32 -6.37 5.87 -0.75
CA LYS A 32 -6.26 4.98 0.42
C LYS A 32 -6.43 3.50 0.07
N THR A 33 -7.29 3.21 -0.89
CA THR A 33 -7.59 1.85 -1.34
C THR A 33 -6.41 1.28 -2.13
N ASP A 34 -5.81 2.07 -3.03
CA ASP A 34 -4.62 1.66 -3.78
C ASP A 34 -3.41 1.42 -2.87
N ALA A 35 -3.19 2.26 -1.84
CA ALA A 35 -2.15 1.97 -0.86
C ALA A 35 -2.42 0.68 -0.07
N LEU A 36 -3.68 0.37 0.27
CA LEU A 36 -4.00 -0.91 0.91
C LEU A 36 -3.67 -2.09 -0.02
N TYR A 37 -3.96 -1.99 -1.32
CA TYR A 37 -3.54 -3.02 -2.29
C TYR A 37 -2.02 -3.18 -2.38
N LEU A 38 -1.26 -2.08 -2.38
CA LEU A 38 0.21 -2.15 -2.41
C LEU A 38 0.79 -2.78 -1.14
N ASN A 39 0.21 -2.51 0.03
CA ASN A 39 0.63 -3.17 1.27
C ASN A 39 0.20 -4.63 1.31
N LEU A 40 -0.96 -4.98 0.75
CA LEU A 40 -1.36 -6.36 0.55
C LEU A 40 -0.37 -7.08 -0.36
N TYR A 41 0.03 -6.46 -1.49
CA TYR A 41 1.08 -6.97 -2.38
C TYR A 41 2.38 -7.24 -1.62
N SER A 42 2.86 -6.30 -0.78
CA SER A 42 4.09 -6.55 -0.02
C SER A 42 3.96 -7.67 1.00
N LEU A 43 2.82 -7.77 1.67
CA LEU A 43 2.59 -8.82 2.64
C LEU A 43 2.38 -10.19 1.99
N THR A 44 1.80 -10.26 0.80
CA THR A 44 1.66 -11.52 0.08
C THR A 44 2.93 -11.79 -0.74
N PHE A 45 3.15 -11.10 -1.85
CA PHE A 45 4.25 -11.39 -2.78
C PHE A 45 5.66 -11.18 -2.21
N ALA A 46 5.93 -10.01 -1.61
CA ALA A 46 7.32 -9.69 -1.26
C ALA A 46 7.82 -10.54 -0.10
N GLU A 47 6.95 -10.83 0.87
CA GLU A 47 7.26 -11.77 1.93
C GLU A 47 7.34 -13.22 1.41
N PHE A 48 6.49 -13.63 0.45
CA PHE A 48 6.66 -14.93 -0.22
C PHE A 48 8.04 -15.05 -0.90
N GLY A 49 8.49 -13.99 -1.57
CA GLY A 49 9.82 -13.92 -2.18
C GLY A 49 10.99 -13.95 -1.18
N LYS A 50 10.77 -13.58 0.08
CA LYS A 50 11.81 -13.70 1.14
C LYS A 50 12.02 -15.16 1.56
N PHE A 51 11.00 -16.02 1.46
CA PHE A 51 11.15 -17.46 1.75
C PHE A 51 12.09 -18.17 0.77
N LEU A 52 12.18 -17.72 -0.48
CA LEU A 52 13.11 -18.26 -1.47
C LEU A 52 14.59 -18.12 -1.08
N LYS A 53 14.93 -17.11 -0.26
CA LYS A 53 16.32 -16.76 0.02
C LYS A 53 16.83 -17.31 1.34
N ILE A 54 15.96 -17.70 2.27
CA ILE A 54 16.33 -17.84 3.69
C ILE A 54 16.27 -19.27 4.22
N GLU A 55 15.70 -20.25 3.48
CA GLU A 55 15.52 -21.64 3.97
C GLU A 55 14.83 -21.78 5.35
N ASP A 56 14.30 -20.68 5.93
CA ASP A 56 13.58 -20.64 7.20
C ASP A 56 12.18 -20.04 7.01
N TYR A 57 11.32 -20.91 6.48
CA TYR A 57 9.91 -20.67 6.13
C TYR A 57 8.99 -20.42 7.34
N LYS A 58 9.49 -20.59 8.57
CA LYS A 58 8.70 -20.54 9.82
C LYS A 58 8.38 -19.13 10.31
N SER A 59 8.76 -18.10 9.56
CA SER A 59 8.84 -16.73 10.06
C SER A 59 7.88 -15.72 9.44
N TYR A 60 6.80 -16.16 8.77
CA TYR A 60 5.79 -15.21 8.28
C TYR A 60 5.07 -14.52 9.43
N LYS A 61 5.50 -13.30 9.72
CA LYS A 61 5.07 -12.54 10.90
C LYS A 61 3.75 -11.78 10.70
N PHE A 62 3.23 -11.70 9.47
CA PHE A 62 2.25 -10.66 9.09
C PHE A 62 0.94 -11.17 8.46
N LEU A 63 0.58 -12.44 8.66
CA LEU A 63 -0.71 -12.99 8.19
C LEU A 63 -1.91 -12.21 8.73
N ASN A 64 -1.85 -11.86 10.01
CA ASN A 64 -2.90 -11.08 10.66
C ASN A 64 -3.04 -9.68 10.04
N GLU A 65 -1.93 -9.04 9.68
CA GLU A 65 -1.92 -7.75 9.00
C GLU A 65 -2.49 -7.85 7.57
N ALA A 66 -2.14 -8.89 6.82
CA ALA A 66 -2.70 -9.15 5.49
C ALA A 66 -4.23 -9.33 5.56
N LYS A 67 -4.73 -10.14 6.51
CA LYS A 67 -6.17 -10.32 6.77
C LYS A 67 -6.87 -9.02 7.16
N LYS A 68 -6.23 -8.19 7.99
CA LYS A 68 -6.77 -6.87 8.37
C LYS A 68 -6.90 -5.94 7.17
N ILE A 69 -5.91 -5.92 6.28
CA ILE A 69 -5.94 -5.12 5.05
C ILE A 69 -7.05 -5.63 4.12
N LEU A 70 -7.14 -6.95 3.93
CA LEU A 70 -8.18 -7.57 3.11
C LEU A 70 -9.59 -7.19 3.59
N ASN A 71 -9.85 -7.31 4.89
CA ASN A 71 -11.14 -6.92 5.49
C ASN A 71 -11.47 -5.43 5.29
N GLN A 72 -10.47 -4.55 5.16
CA GLN A 72 -10.70 -3.14 4.84
C GLN A 72 -11.00 -2.93 3.36
N LEU A 73 -10.31 -3.65 2.47
CA LEU A 73 -10.53 -3.60 1.02
C LEU A 73 -11.93 -4.09 0.67
N GLU A 74 -12.40 -5.19 1.26
CA GLU A 74 -13.74 -5.74 1.02
C GLU A 74 -14.87 -4.76 1.37
N LYS A 75 -14.64 -3.90 2.37
CA LYS A 75 -15.59 -2.85 2.76
C LYS A 75 -15.52 -1.63 1.84
N LYS A 76 -14.39 -1.41 1.17
CA LYS A 76 -14.09 -0.19 0.40
C LYS A 76 -14.25 -0.37 -1.10
N ASP A 77 -14.14 -1.59 -1.60
CA ASP A 77 -14.04 -1.89 -3.02
C ASP A 77 -14.84 -3.15 -3.40
N SER A 78 -16.16 -2.99 -3.44
CA SER A 78 -17.09 -4.07 -3.81
C SER A 78 -16.94 -4.51 -5.27
N ASN A 79 -16.35 -3.68 -6.13
CA ASN A 79 -16.21 -3.97 -7.56
C ASN A 79 -15.17 -5.06 -7.82
N ASN A 80 -14.21 -5.24 -6.90
CA ASN A 80 -13.15 -6.24 -7.00
C ASN A 80 -13.41 -7.48 -6.13
N LYS A 81 -14.67 -7.78 -5.80
CA LYS A 81 -15.05 -8.89 -4.90
C LYS A 81 -14.41 -10.23 -5.27
N LYS A 82 -14.44 -10.63 -6.55
CA LYS A 82 -13.84 -11.90 -7.02
C LYS A 82 -12.33 -11.97 -6.69
N VAL A 83 -11.62 -10.87 -6.94
CA VAL A 83 -10.18 -10.75 -6.65
C VAL A 83 -9.92 -10.84 -5.14
N LEU A 84 -10.73 -10.17 -4.34
CA LEU A 84 -10.61 -10.21 -2.87
C LEU A 84 -10.95 -11.60 -2.30
N ASP A 85 -11.93 -12.30 -2.85
CA ASP A 85 -12.24 -13.68 -2.47
C ASP A 85 -11.07 -14.64 -2.81
N ASN A 86 -10.36 -14.41 -3.92
CA ASN A 86 -9.12 -15.15 -4.26
C ASN A 86 -7.98 -14.83 -3.29
N ALA A 87 -7.84 -13.57 -2.87
CA ALA A 87 -6.88 -13.19 -1.82
C ALA A 87 -7.21 -13.88 -0.49
N ARG A 88 -8.50 -13.99 -0.13
CA ARG A 88 -8.94 -14.69 1.07
C ARG A 88 -8.56 -16.16 1.02
N LEU A 89 -8.81 -16.82 -0.11
CA LEU A 89 -8.44 -18.21 -0.33
C LEU A 89 -6.93 -18.41 -0.18
N LEU A 90 -6.12 -17.56 -0.82
CA LEU A 90 -4.66 -17.61 -0.71
C LEU A 90 -4.19 -17.50 0.75
N LEU A 91 -4.73 -16.55 1.51
CA LEU A 91 -4.36 -16.37 2.92
C LEU A 91 -4.84 -17.52 3.82
N ALA A 92 -5.96 -18.16 3.49
CA ALA A 92 -6.49 -19.31 4.22
C ALA A 92 -5.65 -20.57 3.97
N ASP A 93 -5.32 -20.85 2.70
CA ASP A 93 -4.45 -21.98 2.33
C ASP A 93 -3.05 -21.80 2.95
N TYR A 94 -2.57 -20.56 3.03
CA TYR A 94 -1.32 -20.25 3.72
C TYR A 94 -1.39 -20.43 5.25
N GLU A 95 -2.49 -20.03 5.89
CA GLU A 95 -2.70 -20.29 7.32
C GLU A 95 -2.76 -21.80 7.62
N ASN A 96 -3.41 -22.55 6.74
CA ASN A 96 -3.50 -24.00 6.81
C ASN A 96 -2.11 -24.64 6.72
N TYR A 97 -1.26 -24.15 5.80
CA TYR A 97 0.15 -24.54 5.70
C TYR A 97 0.89 -24.34 7.04
N LEU A 98 0.78 -23.15 7.64
CA LEU A 98 1.47 -22.84 8.90
C LEU A 98 1.02 -23.70 10.07
N ASN A 99 -0.28 -24.03 10.14
CA ASN A 99 -0.85 -24.74 11.29
C ASN A 99 -0.66 -26.25 11.22
N ASN A 100 -0.70 -26.83 10.03
CA ASN A 100 -0.66 -28.29 9.84
C ASN A 100 0.71 -28.80 9.35
N GLY A 101 1.66 -27.90 9.06
CA GLY A 101 2.99 -28.26 8.62
C GLY A 101 3.03 -29.01 7.29
N ARG A 102 4.22 -29.48 6.95
CA ARG A 102 4.56 -30.19 5.69
C ARG A 102 3.94 -31.59 5.56
N GLU A 103 3.18 -32.06 6.55
CA GLU A 103 2.66 -33.44 6.56
C GLU A 103 1.58 -33.70 5.50
N ALA A 104 1.01 -32.63 4.93
CA ALA A 104 0.27 -32.70 3.68
C ALA A 104 1.22 -32.33 2.54
N SER A 105 1.66 -33.31 1.73
CA SER A 105 2.50 -33.06 0.54
C SER A 105 1.92 -31.98 -0.38
N GLU A 106 0.59 -31.90 -0.46
CA GLU A 106 -0.15 -30.89 -1.23
C GLU A 106 0.11 -29.43 -0.78
N ASN A 107 0.54 -29.22 0.47
CA ASN A 107 0.75 -27.90 1.05
C ASN A 107 2.19 -27.38 0.81
N ASP A 108 3.18 -28.26 0.76
CA ASP A 108 4.56 -27.88 0.37
C ASP A 108 4.64 -27.54 -1.12
N ASP A 109 3.94 -28.31 -1.94
CA ASP A 109 3.76 -28.01 -3.37
C ASP A 109 3.05 -26.67 -3.54
N LEU A 110 2.03 -26.37 -2.73
CA LEU A 110 1.33 -25.08 -2.77
C LEU A 110 2.26 -23.86 -2.57
N ILE A 111 3.18 -23.90 -1.61
CA ILE A 111 4.11 -22.79 -1.37
C ILE A 111 5.13 -22.68 -2.50
N GLN A 112 5.71 -23.80 -2.93
CA GLN A 112 6.63 -23.80 -4.07
C GLN A 112 5.96 -23.35 -5.37
N ASP A 113 4.71 -23.76 -5.59
CA ASP A 113 3.91 -23.37 -6.75
C ASP A 113 3.55 -21.89 -6.70
N ILE A 114 3.06 -21.38 -5.57
CA ILE A 114 2.80 -19.93 -5.38
C ILE A 114 4.04 -19.10 -5.78
N ILE A 115 5.23 -19.63 -5.49
CA ILE A 115 6.49 -18.95 -5.66
C ILE A 115 7.07 -19.09 -7.08
N THR A 116 6.90 -20.24 -7.74
CA THR A 116 7.50 -20.52 -9.05
C THR A 116 6.56 -20.27 -10.22
N ILE A 117 5.34 -20.82 -10.15
CA ILE A 117 4.26 -20.65 -11.14
C ILE A 117 2.95 -20.58 -10.36
N PRO A 118 2.43 -19.38 -10.10
CA PRO A 118 1.29 -19.26 -9.21
C PRO A 118 0.12 -20.14 -9.67
N PRO A 119 -0.44 -20.98 -8.79
CA PRO A 119 -1.57 -21.84 -9.13
C PRO A 119 -2.67 -21.04 -9.82
N VAL A 120 -3.34 -21.66 -10.81
CA VAL A 120 -4.40 -21.00 -11.60
C VAL A 120 -5.44 -20.33 -10.72
N LYS A 121 -5.77 -20.94 -9.56
CA LYS A 121 -6.70 -20.41 -8.56
C LYS A 121 -6.28 -19.06 -7.92
N TYR A 122 -5.04 -18.64 -8.07
CA TYR A 122 -4.50 -17.38 -7.53
C TYR A 122 -4.04 -16.39 -8.60
N LEU A 123 -4.06 -16.76 -9.88
CA LEU A 123 -3.59 -15.88 -10.96
C LEU A 123 -4.33 -14.54 -10.97
N ASP A 124 -5.64 -14.53 -10.76
CA ASP A 124 -6.44 -13.30 -10.75
C ASP A 124 -5.96 -12.31 -9.68
N ILE A 125 -5.71 -12.76 -8.45
CA ILE A 125 -5.22 -11.88 -7.38
C ILE A 125 -3.78 -11.44 -7.65
N PHE A 126 -2.95 -12.34 -8.18
CA PHE A 126 -1.56 -12.04 -8.46
C PHE A 126 -1.40 -11.03 -9.60
N SER A 127 -2.08 -11.23 -10.72
CA SER A 127 -2.11 -10.26 -11.83
C SER A 127 -2.71 -8.92 -11.39
N PHE A 128 -3.75 -8.93 -10.54
CA PHE A 128 -4.35 -7.69 -10.06
C PHE A 128 -3.38 -6.90 -9.18
N LEU A 129 -2.76 -7.52 -8.19
CA LEU A 129 -1.83 -6.83 -7.29
C LEU A 129 -0.56 -6.37 -8.02
N ASP A 130 -0.06 -7.15 -8.98
CA ASP A 130 1.05 -6.72 -9.84
C ASP A 130 0.64 -5.51 -10.70
N SER A 131 -0.57 -5.50 -11.25
CA SER A 131 -1.09 -4.32 -11.97
C SER A 131 -1.16 -3.08 -11.08
N LYS A 132 -1.52 -3.23 -9.79
CA LYS A 132 -1.51 -2.14 -8.82
C LYS A 132 -0.09 -1.66 -8.53
N ASN A 133 0.86 -2.57 -8.33
CA ASN A 133 2.28 -2.24 -8.18
C ASN A 133 2.84 -1.51 -9.43
N ASN A 134 2.46 -1.95 -10.62
CA ASN A 134 2.86 -1.30 -11.87
C ASN A 134 2.12 0.01 -12.15
N SER A 135 1.00 0.27 -11.48
CA SER A 135 0.30 1.55 -11.61
C SER A 135 0.99 2.68 -10.85
N ILE A 136 1.69 2.38 -9.73
CA ILE A 136 2.38 3.42 -8.95
C ILE A 136 3.60 3.98 -9.69
N SER A 137 4.25 3.18 -10.53
CA SER A 137 5.31 3.65 -11.43
C SER A 137 4.75 4.55 -12.54
N LYS A 138 3.46 4.43 -12.89
CA LYS A 138 2.77 5.22 -13.94
C LYS A 138 2.05 6.48 -13.44
N LEU A 139 2.12 6.82 -12.16
CA LEU A 139 1.55 8.07 -11.63
C LEU A 139 2.10 9.30 -12.38
N PRO A 140 1.25 10.33 -12.64
CA PRO A 140 1.55 11.43 -13.56
C PRO A 140 2.85 12.15 -13.17
N GLY A 141 3.77 12.29 -14.13
CA GLY A 141 5.03 12.99 -13.93
C GLY A 141 6.25 12.44 -14.69
N ASN A 142 6.19 11.26 -15.32
CA ASN A 142 7.20 10.86 -16.31
C ASN A 142 6.79 9.63 -17.13
N SER A 143 6.73 9.82 -18.45
CA SER A 143 6.54 8.75 -19.45
C SER A 143 7.85 7.99 -19.68
N ASN A 144 7.80 6.66 -19.63
CA ASN A 144 8.82 5.69 -20.09
C ASN A 144 10.10 5.49 -19.26
N LYS A 145 10.21 5.97 -18.02
CA LYS A 145 11.37 5.65 -17.15
C LYS A 145 11.05 4.48 -16.21
N PHE A 146 11.89 3.45 -16.20
CA PHE A 146 11.89 2.47 -15.11
C PHE A 146 12.32 3.19 -13.83
N PHE A 147 11.43 3.27 -12.84
CA PHE A 147 11.73 3.87 -11.55
C PHE A 147 12.51 2.88 -10.69
N SER A 148 13.60 3.35 -10.08
CA SER A 148 14.27 2.65 -8.99
C SER A 148 13.33 2.48 -7.80
N GLU A 149 13.60 1.49 -6.93
CA GLU A 149 12.81 1.27 -5.72
C GLU A 149 12.75 2.51 -4.82
N LEU A 150 13.84 3.29 -4.79
CA LEU A 150 13.90 4.54 -4.04
C LEU A 150 13.00 5.62 -4.63
N GLU A 151 12.91 5.73 -5.95
CA GLU A 151 11.99 6.67 -6.61
C GLU A 151 10.52 6.25 -6.40
N ILE A 152 10.22 4.95 -6.47
CA ILE A 152 8.89 4.42 -6.16
C ILE A 152 8.55 4.70 -4.68
N PHE A 153 9.52 4.55 -3.77
CA PHE A 153 9.35 4.88 -2.37
C PHE A 153 9.03 6.36 -2.18
N LYS A 154 9.78 7.27 -2.83
CA LYS A 154 9.51 8.72 -2.78
C LYS A 154 8.09 9.04 -3.25
N LYS A 155 7.67 8.50 -4.40
CA LYS A 155 6.30 8.66 -4.92
C LYS A 155 5.24 8.15 -3.94
N TYR A 156 5.44 6.96 -3.40
CA TYR A 156 4.53 6.40 -2.39
C TYR A 156 4.50 7.26 -1.13
N TRP A 157 5.66 7.78 -0.70
CA TRP A 157 5.76 8.63 0.48
C TRP A 157 5.04 9.96 0.29
N GLU A 158 5.24 10.62 -0.85
CA GLU A 158 4.48 11.81 -1.25
C GLU A 158 2.98 11.52 -1.25
N PHE A 159 2.58 10.38 -1.79
CA PHE A 159 1.18 9.95 -1.82
C PHE A 159 0.57 9.81 -0.41
N ILE A 160 1.27 9.18 0.54
CA ILE A 160 0.77 9.03 1.91
C ILE A 160 0.93 10.31 2.75
N SER A 161 1.87 11.19 2.43
CA SER A 161 2.11 12.44 3.20
C SER A 161 1.25 13.62 2.73
N ASN A 162 0.97 13.74 1.42
CA ASN A 162 0.12 14.80 0.85
C ASN A 162 -1.39 14.55 1.04
N SER A 163 -1.73 13.38 1.58
CA SER A 163 -3.08 12.89 1.83
C SER A 163 -3.90 13.71 2.86
N ARG A 164 -3.40 14.84 3.38
CA ARG A 164 -3.97 15.55 4.55
C ARG A 164 -4.18 14.64 5.78
N LEU A 165 -3.56 13.46 5.82
CA LEU A 165 -3.68 12.54 6.94
C LEU A 165 -2.89 13.08 8.12
N LEU A 166 -3.61 13.46 9.18
CA LEU A 166 -3.01 13.74 10.48
C LEU A 166 -2.42 12.48 11.12
N VAL A 167 -2.91 11.30 10.70
CA VAL A 167 -2.54 9.99 11.22
C VAL A 167 -2.50 8.97 10.09
N VAL A 168 -1.37 8.26 9.94
CA VAL A 168 -1.19 7.14 8.99
C VAL A 168 -1.08 5.84 9.77
N ASN A 169 -1.98 4.89 9.53
CA ASN A 169 -1.95 3.59 10.21
C ASN A 169 -0.68 2.79 9.84
N TYR A 170 -0.14 2.02 10.78
CA TYR A 170 1.04 1.17 10.55
C TYR A 170 0.88 0.18 9.38
N LEU A 171 -0.36 -0.21 9.05
CA LEU A 171 -0.66 -1.07 7.91
C LEU A 171 -0.22 -0.49 6.56
N TYR A 172 0.04 0.81 6.48
CA TYR A 172 0.51 1.48 5.26
C TYR A 172 2.05 1.48 5.10
N LEU A 173 2.78 0.84 6.02
CA LEU A 173 4.25 0.91 6.09
C LEU A 173 4.96 -0.31 5.48
N PHE A 174 4.24 -1.37 5.12
CA PHE A 174 4.85 -2.61 4.61
C PHE A 174 5.44 -2.45 3.21
N TYR A 175 4.67 -1.83 2.31
CA TYR A 175 5.14 -1.54 0.94
C TYR A 175 6.37 -0.62 0.90
N PRO A 176 6.35 0.57 1.56
CA PRO A 176 7.51 1.43 1.57
C PRO A 176 8.71 0.79 2.30
N LEU A 177 8.49 0.00 3.35
CA LEU A 177 9.56 -0.76 4.00
C LEU A 177 10.23 -1.73 3.01
N ASN A 178 9.45 -2.50 2.27
CA ASN A 178 9.98 -3.44 1.29
C ASN A 178 10.81 -2.75 0.19
N LEU A 179 10.35 -1.59 -0.31
CA LEU A 179 11.09 -0.79 -1.30
C LEU A 179 12.45 -0.31 -0.75
N LEU A 180 12.49 0.15 0.49
CA LEU A 180 13.72 0.61 1.14
C LEU A 180 14.69 -0.56 1.40
N GLU A 181 14.20 -1.71 1.85
CA GLU A 181 15.03 -2.91 2.04
C GLU A 181 15.66 -3.35 0.72
N ASN A 182 14.90 -3.35 -0.37
CA ASN A 182 15.41 -3.67 -1.70
C ASN A 182 16.40 -2.62 -2.22
N SER A 183 16.17 -1.33 -1.93
CA SER A 183 17.09 -0.25 -2.29
C SER A 183 18.46 -0.43 -1.61
N LEU A 184 18.49 -0.80 -0.32
CA LEU A 184 19.74 -1.12 0.38
C LEU A 184 20.47 -2.32 -0.24
N GLN A 185 19.74 -3.39 -0.55
CA GLN A 185 20.33 -4.59 -1.17
C GLN A 185 20.98 -4.27 -2.53
N LYS A 186 20.37 -3.35 -3.29
CA LYS A 186 20.87 -2.91 -4.60
C LYS A 186 21.89 -1.77 -4.52
N ASN A 187 22.27 -1.33 -3.31
CA ASN A 187 23.14 -0.18 -3.07
C ASN A 187 22.64 1.13 -3.72
N ILE A 188 21.32 1.34 -3.74
CA ILE A 188 20.68 2.54 -4.30
C ILE A 188 20.43 3.55 -3.17
N GLY A 189 20.99 4.75 -3.29
CA GLY A 189 20.82 5.86 -2.34
C GLY A 189 21.75 5.84 -1.13
N ASN A 190 21.56 6.79 -0.20
CA ASN A 190 22.37 6.89 1.02
C ASN A 190 21.96 5.81 2.02
N LYS A 191 22.89 4.89 2.31
CA LYS A 191 22.66 3.73 3.19
C LYS A 191 22.25 4.11 4.61
N GLU A 192 22.86 5.15 5.19
CA GLU A 192 22.60 5.58 6.57
C GLU A 192 21.17 6.12 6.71
N SER A 193 20.79 7.04 5.84
CA SER A 193 19.45 7.64 5.80
C SER A 193 18.37 6.58 5.54
N ILE A 194 18.61 5.65 4.60
CA ILE A 194 17.66 4.57 4.32
C ILE A 194 17.53 3.63 5.54
N THR A 195 18.66 3.29 6.17
CA THR A 195 18.66 2.43 7.38
C THR A 195 17.90 3.08 8.53
N GLU A 196 18.02 4.40 8.71
CA GLU A 196 17.26 5.13 9.72
C GLU A 196 15.74 5.00 9.48
N ILE A 197 15.27 5.21 8.23
CA ILE A 197 13.84 5.10 7.90
C ILE A 197 13.34 3.65 8.09
N ILE A 198 14.12 2.65 7.67
CA ILE A 198 13.79 1.24 7.85
C ILE A 198 13.60 0.90 9.33
N ASN A 199 14.56 1.29 10.18
CA ASN A 199 14.49 1.02 11.62
C ASN A 199 13.28 1.72 12.24
N PHE A 200 12.99 2.94 11.83
CA PHE A 200 11.81 3.67 12.25
C PHE A 200 10.51 2.96 11.87
N PHE A 201 10.35 2.50 10.62
CA PHE A 201 9.17 1.76 10.20
C PHE A 201 9.03 0.41 10.91
N LYS A 202 10.12 -0.35 11.06
CA LYS A 202 10.12 -1.61 11.81
C LYS A 202 9.64 -1.43 13.25
N ALA A 203 10.09 -0.36 13.92
CA ALA A 203 9.63 -0.03 15.26
C ALA A 203 8.12 0.29 15.29
N LYS A 204 7.63 1.09 14.33
CA LYS A 204 6.21 1.47 14.25
C LYS A 204 5.30 0.28 13.95
N ILE A 205 5.72 -0.61 13.05
CA ILE A 205 5.03 -1.86 12.70
C ILE A 205 4.99 -2.79 13.91
N SER A 206 6.13 -2.99 14.58
CA SER A 206 6.21 -3.88 15.76
C SER A 206 5.31 -3.37 16.90
N ALA A 207 5.29 -2.06 17.13
CA ALA A 207 4.41 -1.42 18.10
C ALA A 207 2.95 -1.30 17.63
N LYS A 208 2.62 -1.72 16.40
CA LYS A 208 1.31 -1.57 15.75
C LYS A 208 0.76 -0.14 15.86
N SER A 209 1.66 0.84 15.73
CA SER A 209 1.41 2.24 16.08
C SER A 209 1.32 3.12 14.82
N SER A 210 0.38 4.06 14.83
CA SER A 210 0.20 4.98 13.70
C SER A 210 1.28 6.08 13.69
N LEU A 211 1.63 6.54 12.50
CA LEU A 211 2.45 7.74 12.32
C LEU A 211 1.60 8.98 12.54
N LYS A 212 2.13 9.94 13.29
CA LYS A 212 1.55 11.28 13.44
C LYS A 212 2.25 12.28 12.51
N LEU A 213 1.72 13.51 12.41
CA LEU A 213 2.31 14.54 11.55
C LEU A 213 3.81 14.76 11.75
N TRP A 214 4.30 14.73 12.99
CA TRP A 214 5.74 14.88 13.26
C TRP A 214 6.56 13.69 12.73
N ASP A 215 6.00 12.48 12.75
CA ASP A 215 6.64 11.27 12.24
C ASP A 215 6.75 11.37 10.72
N ILE A 216 5.66 11.84 10.07
CA ILE A 216 5.62 12.06 8.62
C ILE A 216 6.67 13.09 8.21
N ASN A 217 6.70 14.22 8.91
CA ASN A 217 7.67 15.29 8.67
C ASN A 217 9.11 14.84 8.92
N LYS A 218 9.35 13.96 9.90
CA LYS A 218 10.69 13.39 10.15
C LYS A 218 11.19 12.65 8.91
N VAL A 219 10.40 11.72 8.38
CA VAL A 219 10.80 10.94 7.19
C VAL A 219 10.95 11.85 5.96
N SER A 220 10.05 12.80 5.75
CA SER A 220 10.15 13.76 4.64
C SER A 220 11.42 14.63 4.73
N LYS A 221 11.91 14.94 5.93
CA LYS A 221 13.20 15.64 6.10
C LYS A 221 14.38 14.76 5.70
N ILE A 222 14.38 13.49 6.13
CA ILE A 222 15.44 12.53 5.74
C ILE A 222 15.45 12.33 4.21
N LEU A 223 14.28 12.27 3.59
CA LEU A 223 14.14 12.14 2.13
C LEU A 223 14.78 13.28 1.33
N LYS A 224 14.71 14.52 1.83
CA LYS A 224 15.37 15.66 1.17
C LYS A 224 16.89 15.55 1.15
N ILE A 225 17.47 14.89 2.16
CA ILE A 225 18.91 14.61 2.20
C ILE A 225 19.29 13.58 1.11
N LEU A 226 18.37 12.68 0.76
CA LEU A 226 18.54 11.71 -0.34
C LEU A 226 18.45 12.32 -1.75
N GLU A 227 18.22 13.63 -1.89
CA GLU A 227 18.14 14.32 -3.19
C GLU A 227 19.45 15.04 -3.57
N ILE A 228 20.41 15.13 -2.65
CA ILE A 228 21.59 16.00 -2.80
C ILE A 228 22.84 15.25 -3.32
N ASN A 229 22.75 13.95 -3.62
CA ASN A 229 23.87 13.15 -4.17
C ASN A 229 23.58 12.62 -5.57
#